data_AF-A0A426U4A5-F1
#
_entry.id   AF-A0A426U4A5-F1
#
_cell.length_a   1.000
_cell.length_b   1.000
_cell.length_c   1.000
_cell.angle_alpha   90.00
_cell.angle_beta   90.00
_cell.angle_gamma   90.00
#
_symmetry.space_group_name_H-M   'P 1'
#
loop_
_entity.id
_entity.type
_entity.pdbx_description
1 polymer ?
#
loop_
_entity_poly.entity_id
_entity_poly.type
_entity_poly.pdbx_seq_one_letter_code
_entity_poly.pdbx_strand_id
1 'polypeptide(L)'
;MNDDALPEALEYDLTANGDAMPVRVAEAFHAYYALGPQRSLRKLADGGTFRLASLERWSAHFGWQRRCRDLHDEEMRAARSAAHKEAANLARRRLRNAQLLQEAGLTILARAKIAELGEDGARDMLGDARHMMVEGMRAERLELGEATEHVRTLPPPKPLDEMTDEELDAYIARLEQHPHE
;
A
#
# COMPACT_ATOMS: atom_id res chain seq x y z
N MET A 1 -20.21 13.29 -50.87
CA MET A 1 -18.73 13.32 -50.95
C MET A 1 -18.21 12.50 -49.79
N ASN A 2 -17.71 11.30 -50.08
CA ASN A 2 -17.03 10.45 -49.11
C ASN A 2 -15.65 11.05 -48.85
N ASP A 3 -15.46 11.62 -47.68
CA ASP A 3 -14.14 12.00 -47.17
C ASP A 3 -13.74 10.98 -46.09
N ASP A 4 -13.79 9.70 -46.48
CA ASP A 4 -13.79 8.55 -45.58
C ASP A 4 -12.80 7.46 -46.00
N ALA A 5 -11.70 7.89 -46.64
CA ALA A 5 -10.52 7.05 -46.79
C ALA A 5 -9.61 7.32 -45.59
N LEU A 6 -9.25 6.25 -44.85
CA LEU A 6 -8.11 6.29 -43.94
C LEU A 6 -6.91 6.83 -44.75
N PRO A 7 -6.25 7.92 -44.32
CA PRO A 7 -5.24 8.57 -45.14
C PRO A 7 -4.15 7.57 -45.53
N GLU A 8 -3.90 7.45 -46.83
CA GLU A 8 -3.05 6.41 -47.47
C GLU A 8 -1.54 6.61 -47.23
N ALA A 9 -1.17 7.51 -46.33
CA ALA A 9 0.19 7.68 -45.84
C ALA A 9 0.13 8.25 -44.42
N LEU A 10 0.22 7.40 -43.39
CA LEU A 10 0.27 7.85 -42.01
C LEU A 10 1.47 7.22 -41.32
N GLU A 11 2.27 8.08 -40.70
CA GLU A 11 3.10 7.68 -39.58
C GLU A 11 2.21 6.93 -38.57
N TYR A 12 2.65 5.76 -38.17
CA TYR A 12 1.97 4.96 -37.17
C TYR A 12 2.68 5.20 -35.85
N ASP A 13 1.92 5.56 -34.84
CA ASP A 13 2.43 5.57 -33.48
C ASP A 13 2.24 4.18 -32.87
N LEU A 14 3.30 3.67 -32.26
CA LEU A 14 3.25 2.42 -31.51
C LEU A 14 2.61 2.75 -30.16
N THR A 15 1.33 2.42 -30.04
CA THR A 15 0.65 2.54 -28.75
C THR A 15 1.31 1.60 -27.74
N ALA A 16 1.19 1.92 -26.43
CA ALA A 16 1.79 1.16 -25.34
C ALA A 16 1.50 -0.36 -25.35
N ASN A 17 0.46 -0.80 -26.08
CA ASN A 17 0.03 -2.20 -26.19
C ASN A 17 0.52 -2.89 -27.50
N GLY A 18 1.41 -2.28 -28.28
CA GLY A 18 2.04 -2.88 -29.47
C GLY A 18 1.23 -2.81 -30.78
N ASP A 19 0.01 -2.29 -30.72
CA ASP A 19 -0.84 -2.08 -31.90
C ASP A 19 -0.53 -0.70 -32.53
N ALA A 20 -0.24 -0.72 -33.83
CA ALA A 20 -0.02 0.48 -34.62
C ALA A 20 -1.33 1.25 -34.81
N MET A 21 -1.34 2.52 -34.39
CA MET A 21 -2.48 3.42 -34.57
C MET A 21 -2.02 4.64 -35.38
N PRO A 22 -2.82 5.15 -36.33
CA PRO A 22 -2.47 6.40 -37.00
C PRO A 22 -2.26 7.53 -35.99
N VAL A 23 -1.23 8.38 -36.17
CA VAL A 23 -0.86 9.45 -35.22
C VAL A 23 -2.08 10.24 -34.72
N ARG A 24 -2.93 10.71 -35.63
CA ARG A 24 -4.13 11.50 -35.28
C ARG A 24 -5.11 10.76 -34.37
N VAL A 25 -5.21 9.44 -34.54
CA VAL A 25 -6.08 8.60 -33.70
C VAL A 25 -5.41 8.35 -32.34
N ALA A 26 -4.08 8.19 -32.31
CA ALA A 26 -3.31 8.08 -31.08
C ALA A 26 -3.41 9.37 -30.24
N GLU A 27 -3.28 10.54 -30.86
CA GLU A 27 -3.51 11.84 -30.22
C GLU A 27 -4.91 11.94 -29.60
N ALA A 28 -5.94 11.55 -30.36
CA ALA A 28 -7.31 11.54 -29.87
C ALA A 28 -7.50 10.55 -28.70
N PHE A 29 -6.85 9.39 -28.74
CA PHE A 29 -6.84 8.43 -27.65
C PHE A 29 -6.13 8.96 -26.40
N HIS A 30 -5.00 9.64 -26.54
CA HIS A 30 -4.29 10.25 -25.40
C HIS A 30 -5.12 11.37 -24.77
N ALA A 31 -5.73 12.23 -25.59
CA ALA A 31 -6.66 13.26 -25.11
C ALA A 31 -7.87 12.65 -24.41
N TYR A 32 -8.43 11.56 -24.95
CA TYR A 32 -9.48 10.78 -24.29
C TYR A 32 -9.00 10.23 -22.94
N TYR A 33 -7.86 9.54 -22.90
CA TYR A 33 -7.31 8.93 -21.68
C TYR A 33 -7.08 9.95 -20.57
N ALA A 34 -6.56 11.13 -20.92
CA ALA A 34 -6.27 12.24 -20.02
C ALA A 34 -7.52 12.82 -19.32
N LEU A 35 -8.73 12.58 -19.84
CA LEU A 35 -9.98 12.95 -19.15
C LEU A 35 -10.23 12.11 -17.88
N GLY A 36 -9.46 11.05 -17.65
CA GLY A 36 -9.49 10.27 -16.41
C GLY A 36 -10.88 9.68 -16.10
N PRO A 37 -11.37 9.74 -14.86
CA PRO A 37 -12.68 9.21 -14.49
C PRO A 37 -13.87 9.86 -15.21
N GLN A 38 -13.67 11.06 -15.76
CA GLN A 38 -14.70 11.83 -16.46
C GLN A 38 -14.71 11.57 -17.98
N ARG A 39 -13.94 10.57 -18.44
CA ARG A 39 -13.83 10.13 -19.83
C ARG A 39 -15.18 10.00 -20.53
N SER A 40 -15.33 10.72 -21.63
CA SER A 40 -16.50 10.66 -22.51
C SER A 40 -16.12 11.16 -23.90
N LEU A 41 -16.55 10.43 -24.95
CA LEU A 41 -16.33 10.85 -26.32
C LEU A 41 -17.03 12.19 -26.63
N ARG A 42 -18.19 12.44 -26.00
CA ARG A 42 -18.91 13.71 -26.14
C ARG A 42 -18.11 14.87 -25.54
N LYS A 43 -17.58 14.69 -24.32
CA LYS A 43 -16.73 15.71 -23.68
C LYS A 43 -15.47 16.00 -24.49
N LEU A 44 -14.88 14.97 -25.10
CA LEU A 44 -13.74 15.16 -26.00
C LEU A 44 -14.14 15.93 -27.27
N ALA A 45 -15.30 15.63 -27.85
CA ALA A 45 -15.82 16.31 -29.03
C ALA A 45 -16.20 17.77 -28.76
N ASP A 46 -16.73 18.08 -27.57
CA ASP A 46 -17.08 19.44 -27.15
C ASP A 46 -15.86 20.38 -27.10
N GLY A 47 -14.65 19.82 -26.94
CA GLY A 47 -13.38 20.56 -27.07
C GLY A 47 -13.04 21.02 -28.49
N GLY A 48 -13.83 20.63 -29.49
CA GLY A 48 -13.75 21.14 -30.87
C GLY A 48 -12.65 20.54 -31.75
N THR A 49 -11.71 19.78 -31.19
CA THR A 49 -10.59 19.20 -31.94
C THR A 49 -11.00 18.03 -32.84
N PHE A 50 -11.96 17.22 -32.41
CA PHE A 50 -12.38 16.00 -33.11
C PHE A 50 -13.90 15.93 -33.24
N ARG A 51 -14.40 15.42 -34.38
CA ARG A 51 -15.84 15.18 -34.56
C ARG A 51 -16.27 13.91 -33.82
N LEU A 52 -17.43 13.97 -33.17
CA LEU A 52 -17.97 12.84 -32.39
C LEU A 52 -18.08 11.54 -33.19
N ALA A 53 -18.60 11.60 -34.42
CA ALA A 53 -18.75 10.41 -35.27
C ALA A 53 -17.40 9.72 -35.59
N SER A 54 -16.33 10.50 -35.77
CA SER A 54 -14.98 9.97 -35.97
C SER A 54 -14.45 9.32 -34.70
N LEU A 55 -14.66 9.97 -33.54
CA LEU A 55 -14.28 9.43 -32.23
C LEU A 55 -14.99 8.13 -31.89
N GLU A 56 -16.29 8.02 -32.16
CA GLU A 56 -17.06 6.78 -31.95
C GLU A 56 -16.50 5.63 -32.78
N ARG A 57 -16.23 5.89 -34.07
CA ARG A 57 -15.65 4.90 -34.98
C ARG A 57 -14.26 4.46 -34.52
N TRP A 58 -13.39 5.40 -34.18
CA TRP A 58 -12.03 5.11 -33.72
C TRP A 58 -12.05 4.38 -32.37
N SER A 59 -12.87 4.84 -31.43
CA SER A 59 -13.01 4.21 -30.13
C SER A 59 -13.46 2.76 -30.24
N ALA A 60 -14.41 2.47 -31.13
CA ALA A 60 -14.90 1.11 -31.36
C ALA A 60 -13.84 0.25 -32.06
N HIS A 61 -13.25 0.76 -33.15
CA HIS A 61 -12.28 0.01 -33.95
C HIS A 61 -11.01 -0.34 -33.16
N PHE A 62 -10.48 0.61 -32.40
CA PHE A 62 -9.24 0.43 -31.63
C PHE A 62 -9.49 -0.01 -30.18
N GLY A 63 -10.75 -0.20 -29.77
CA GLY A 63 -11.11 -0.72 -28.45
C GLY A 63 -10.61 0.16 -27.28
N TRP A 64 -10.83 1.48 -27.35
CA TRP A 64 -10.27 2.43 -26.39
C TRP A 64 -10.64 2.10 -24.94
N GLN A 65 -11.86 1.64 -24.69
CA GLN A 65 -12.33 1.28 -23.35
C GLN A 65 -11.55 0.10 -22.77
N ARG A 66 -11.24 -0.91 -23.60
CA ARG A 66 -10.41 -2.05 -23.19
C ARG A 66 -9.00 -1.59 -22.85
N ARG A 67 -8.39 -0.81 -23.74
CA ARG A 67 -7.04 -0.27 -23.52
C ARG A 67 -6.93 0.59 -22.27
N CYS A 68 -7.92 1.46 -22.02
CA CYS A 68 -7.94 2.26 -20.79
C CYS A 68 -7.99 1.37 -19.53
N ARG A 69 -8.71 0.24 -19.59
CA ARG A 69 -8.77 -0.72 -18.50
C ARG A 69 -7.43 -1.44 -18.32
N ASP A 70 -6.84 -1.91 -19.42
CA ASP A 70 -5.56 -2.61 -19.38
C ASP A 70 -4.45 -1.74 -18.79
N LEU A 71 -4.36 -0.47 -19.24
CA LEU A 71 -3.44 0.53 -18.71
C LEU A 71 -3.69 0.80 -17.23
N HIS A 72 -4.95 0.95 -16.82
CA HIS A 72 -5.28 1.16 -15.42
C HIS A 72 -4.92 -0.04 -14.55
N ASP A 73 -5.19 -1.26 -15.02
CA ASP A 73 -4.84 -2.48 -14.31
C ASP A 73 -3.32 -2.64 -14.18
N GLU A 74 -2.56 -2.24 -15.19
CA GLU A 74 -1.09 -2.18 -15.16
C GLU A 74 -0.58 -1.15 -14.15
N GLU A 75 -1.11 0.07 -14.18
CA GLU A 75 -0.80 1.13 -13.20
C GLU A 75 -1.09 0.65 -11.78
N MET A 76 -2.24 0.02 -11.55
CA MET A 76 -2.64 -0.51 -10.25
C MET A 76 -1.73 -1.68 -9.81
N ARG A 77 -1.35 -2.58 -10.72
CA ARG A 77 -0.39 -3.65 -10.43
C ARG A 77 0.98 -3.08 -10.06
N ALA A 78 1.46 -2.08 -10.81
CA ALA A 78 2.72 -1.41 -10.54
C ALA A 78 2.70 -0.68 -9.19
N ALA A 79 1.62 0.06 -8.90
CA ALA A 79 1.43 0.75 -7.63
C ALA A 79 1.41 -0.21 -6.44
N ARG A 80 0.68 -1.33 -6.53
CA ARG A 80 0.68 -2.37 -5.49
C ARG A 80 2.07 -2.97 -5.26
N SER A 81 2.80 -3.26 -6.34
CA SER A 81 4.16 -3.79 -6.28
C SER A 81 5.12 -2.79 -5.61
N ALA A 82 5.02 -1.50 -5.96
CA ALA A 82 5.79 -0.43 -5.33
C ALA A 82 5.47 -0.31 -3.84
N ALA A 83 4.18 -0.25 -3.47
CA ALA A 83 3.74 -0.17 -2.08
C ALA A 83 4.25 -1.35 -1.24
N HIS A 84 4.20 -2.58 -1.78
CA HIS A 84 4.73 -3.76 -1.10
C HIS A 84 6.25 -3.67 -0.89
N LYS A 85 7.01 -3.20 -1.89
CA LYS A 85 8.45 -2.99 -1.76
C LYS A 85 8.79 -1.92 -0.72
N GLU A 86 8.05 -0.82 -0.71
CA GLU A 86 8.22 0.25 0.27
C GLU A 86 7.91 -0.23 1.68
N ALA A 87 6.81 -0.97 1.88
CA ALA A 87 6.46 -1.59 3.15
C ALA A 87 7.58 -2.54 3.64
N ALA A 88 8.07 -3.42 2.77
CA ALA A 88 9.17 -4.32 3.10
C ALA A 88 10.47 -3.57 3.46
N ASN A 89 10.78 -2.49 2.75
CA ASN A 89 11.95 -1.65 3.06
C ASN A 89 11.80 -0.92 4.39
N LEU A 90 10.60 -0.41 4.69
CA LEU A 90 10.30 0.23 5.97
C LEU A 90 10.43 -0.77 7.13
N ALA A 91 9.87 -1.96 6.99
CA ALA A 91 9.98 -3.03 7.98
C ALA A 91 11.44 -3.39 8.27
N ARG A 92 12.27 -3.57 7.23
CA ARG A 92 13.72 -3.82 7.40
C ARG A 92 14.43 -2.69 8.14
N ARG A 93 14.07 -1.43 7.86
CA ARG A 93 14.66 -0.27 8.57
C ARG A 93 14.27 -0.26 10.03
N ARG A 94 13.01 -0.53 10.35
CA ARG A 94 12.51 -0.60 11.73
C ARG A 94 13.16 -1.74 12.51
N LEU A 95 13.27 -2.92 11.88
CA LEU A 95 13.99 -4.05 12.46
C LEU A 95 15.46 -3.71 12.75
N ARG A 96 16.14 -3.03 11.83
CA ARG A 96 17.51 -2.58 12.05
C ARG A 96 17.62 -1.57 13.20
N ASN A 97 16.67 -0.63 13.31
CA ASN A 97 16.65 0.31 14.42
C ASN A 97 16.43 -0.39 15.76
N ALA A 98 15.57 -1.41 15.79
CA ALA A 98 15.35 -2.26 16.96
C ALA A 98 16.65 -2.96 17.39
N GLN A 99 17.38 -3.55 16.45
CA GLN A 99 18.69 -4.17 16.69
C GLN A 99 19.73 -3.17 17.21
N LEU A 100 19.81 -1.98 16.62
CA LEU A 100 20.71 -0.91 17.08
C LEU A 100 20.40 -0.48 18.52
N LEU A 101 19.13 -0.48 18.92
CA LEU A 101 18.73 -0.16 20.28
C LEU A 101 19.21 -1.24 21.27
N GLN A 102 19.10 -2.52 20.90
CA GLN A 102 19.64 -3.63 21.68
C GLN A 102 21.18 -3.54 21.79
N GLU A 103 21.88 -3.26 20.68
CA GLU A 103 23.33 -3.07 20.64
C GLU A 103 23.79 -1.89 21.51
N ALA A 104 23.02 -0.80 21.54
CA ALA A 104 23.29 0.34 22.41
C ALA A 104 23.20 -0.05 23.90
N GLY A 105 22.18 -0.81 24.30
CA GLY A 105 22.06 -1.35 25.65
C GLY A 105 23.25 -2.25 26.03
N LEU A 106 23.65 -3.16 25.15
CA LEU A 106 24.85 -3.99 25.35
C LEU A 106 26.13 -3.16 25.45
N THR A 107 26.23 -2.09 24.66
CA THR A 107 27.37 -1.16 24.69
C THR A 107 27.45 -0.42 26.03
N ILE A 108 26.32 0.00 26.59
CA ILE A 108 26.26 0.58 27.95
C ILE A 108 26.81 -0.43 28.94
N LEU A 109 26.34 -1.68 28.93
CA LEU A 109 26.83 -2.71 29.86
C LEU A 109 28.33 -3.01 29.69
N ALA A 110 28.83 -3.03 28.45
CA ALA A 110 30.22 -3.37 28.16
C ALA A 110 31.21 -2.23 28.52
N ARG A 111 30.76 -0.98 28.46
CA ARG A 111 31.62 0.21 28.64
C ARG A 111 31.40 0.93 29.96
N ALA A 112 30.22 0.79 30.55
CA ALA A 112 29.99 1.29 31.90
C ALA A 112 30.91 0.48 32.81
N LYS A 113 31.90 1.14 33.39
CA LYS A 113 32.75 0.56 34.42
C LYS A 113 31.94 0.46 35.70
N ILE A 114 30.92 -0.40 35.70
CA ILE A 114 29.85 -0.43 36.72
C ILE A 114 30.44 -0.63 38.13
N ALA A 115 31.52 -1.41 38.24
CA ALA A 115 32.22 -1.63 39.51
C ALA A 115 32.93 -0.36 40.07
N GLU A 116 33.19 0.64 39.22
CA GLU A 116 33.79 1.93 39.60
C GLU A 116 32.73 3.00 39.87
N LEU A 117 31.45 2.73 39.57
CA LEU A 117 30.33 3.62 39.85
C LEU A 117 29.84 3.42 41.30
N GLY A 118 29.36 4.50 41.93
CA GLY A 118 28.56 4.39 43.16
C GLY A 118 27.23 3.68 42.88
N GLU A 119 26.55 3.22 43.94
CA GLU A 119 25.33 2.40 43.83
C GLU A 119 24.24 3.04 42.95
N ASP A 120 23.99 4.35 43.12
CA ASP A 120 22.99 5.08 42.34
C ASP A 120 23.37 5.16 40.85
N GLY A 121 24.62 5.50 40.53
CA GLY A 121 25.10 5.57 39.14
C GLY A 121 25.14 4.20 38.44
N ALA A 122 25.42 3.14 39.19
CA ALA A 122 25.33 1.76 38.69
C ALA A 122 23.87 1.38 38.38
N ARG A 123 22.93 1.73 39.27
CA ARG A 123 21.50 1.45 39.10
C ARG A 123 20.92 2.15 37.87
N ASP A 124 21.25 3.43 37.67
CA ASP A 124 20.76 4.21 36.53
C ASP A 124 21.27 3.63 35.20
N MET A 125 22.58 3.37 35.09
CA MET A 125 23.18 2.79 33.88
C MET A 125 22.60 1.41 33.54
N LEU A 126 22.38 0.56 34.56
CA LEU A 126 21.73 -0.74 34.37
C LEU A 126 20.25 -0.61 33.97
N GLY A 127 19.56 0.40 34.51
CA GLY A 127 18.19 0.74 34.15
C GLY A 127 18.07 1.14 32.68
N ASP A 128 18.92 2.05 32.22
CA ASP A 128 18.96 2.54 30.84
C ASP A 128 19.31 1.41 29.86
N ALA A 129 20.34 0.61 30.17
CA ALA A 129 20.72 -0.54 29.34
C ALA A 129 19.57 -1.55 29.20
N ARG A 130 18.91 -1.88 30.32
CA ARG A 130 17.75 -2.77 30.32
C ARG A 130 16.61 -2.18 29.49
N HIS A 131 16.32 -0.88 29.64
CA HIS A 131 15.26 -0.23 28.88
C HIS A 131 15.50 -0.31 27.37
N MET A 132 16.70 0.04 26.91
CA MET A 132 17.07 -0.05 25.49
C MET A 132 16.94 -1.48 24.94
N MET A 133 17.41 -2.49 25.68
CA MET A 133 17.29 -3.89 25.26
C MET A 133 15.82 -4.33 25.18
N VAL A 134 15.00 -4.00 26.18
CA VAL A 134 13.58 -4.39 26.22
C VAL A 134 12.79 -3.73 25.09
N GLU A 135 12.95 -2.42 24.90
CA GLU A 135 12.26 -1.70 23.82
C GLU A 135 12.73 -2.17 22.44
N GLY A 136 14.02 -2.50 22.29
CA GLY A 136 14.55 -3.07 21.06
C GLY A 136 13.96 -4.44 20.76
N MET A 137 13.85 -5.33 21.77
CA MET A 137 13.22 -6.64 21.59
C MET A 137 11.71 -6.53 21.30
N ARG A 138 11.01 -5.59 21.94
CA ARG A 138 9.59 -5.31 21.66
C ARG A 138 9.39 -4.83 20.23
N ALA A 139 10.19 -3.86 19.77
CA ALA A 139 10.12 -3.35 18.42
C ALA A 139 10.42 -4.42 17.36
N GLU A 140 11.42 -5.28 17.61
CA GLU A 140 11.74 -6.42 16.72
C GLU A 140 10.58 -7.41 16.62
N ARG A 141 10.00 -7.80 17.75
CA ARG A 141 8.85 -8.70 17.80
C ARG A 141 7.64 -8.16 17.03
N LEU A 142 7.35 -6.87 17.17
CA LEU A 142 6.25 -6.22 16.46
C LEU A 142 6.44 -6.32 14.94
N GLU A 143 7.65 -6.08 14.44
CA GLU A 143 7.95 -6.13 13.01
C GLU A 143 8.00 -7.57 12.46
N LEU A 144 8.28 -8.56 13.31
CA LEU A 144 8.18 -9.99 12.98
C LEU A 144 6.74 -10.52 13.03
N GLY A 145 5.78 -9.71 13.48
CA GLY A 145 4.39 -10.12 13.66
C GLY A 145 4.17 -11.03 14.88
N GLU A 146 5.13 -11.07 15.81
CA GLU A 146 4.94 -11.69 17.11
C GLU A 146 4.09 -10.75 17.98
N ALA A 147 3.09 -11.30 18.68
CA ALA A 147 2.32 -10.53 19.65
C ALA A 147 3.26 -10.01 20.75
N THR A 148 3.45 -8.69 20.81
CA THR A 148 4.40 -8.08 21.75
C THR A 148 3.90 -7.98 23.18
N GLU A 149 2.61 -8.21 23.41
CA GLU A 149 1.99 -8.25 24.72
C GLU A 149 0.90 -9.33 24.71
N HIS A 150 0.64 -9.93 25.87
CA HIS A 150 -0.29 -11.03 26.16
C HIS A 150 -1.55 -11.14 25.30
N VAL A 151 -1.44 -11.60 24.05
CA VAL A 151 -2.59 -12.12 23.31
C VAL A 151 -2.77 -13.57 23.77
N ARG A 152 -3.54 -13.75 24.85
CA ARG A 152 -4.35 -14.97 24.95
C ARG A 152 -5.18 -14.97 23.68
N THR A 153 -4.78 -15.78 22.70
CA THR A 153 -5.45 -15.96 21.41
C THR A 153 -6.81 -16.58 21.64
N LEU A 154 -7.74 -15.77 22.12
CA LEU A 154 -9.15 -16.01 21.89
C LEU A 154 -9.39 -15.76 20.40
N PRO A 155 -10.13 -16.64 19.70
CA PRO A 155 -10.67 -16.26 18.40
C PRO A 155 -11.43 -14.94 18.60
N PRO A 156 -11.34 -13.99 17.65
CA PRO A 156 -12.12 -12.76 17.77
C PRO A 156 -13.58 -13.16 18.01
N PRO A 157 -14.24 -12.63 19.05
CA PRO A 157 -15.63 -12.95 19.29
C PRO A 157 -16.42 -12.63 18.02
N LYS A 158 -17.42 -13.46 17.70
CA LYS A 158 -18.38 -13.14 16.65
C LYS A 158 -18.88 -11.70 16.86
N PRO A 159 -19.25 -10.97 15.80
CA PRO A 159 -19.97 -9.71 15.94
C PRO A 159 -21.15 -9.89 16.92
N LEU A 160 -21.39 -8.89 17.80
CA LEU A 160 -22.40 -9.01 18.87
C LEU A 160 -23.82 -9.28 18.32
N ASP A 161 -24.09 -8.82 17.11
CA ASP A 161 -25.31 -9.03 16.34
C ASP A 161 -25.46 -10.45 15.75
N GLU A 162 -24.39 -11.24 15.80
CA GLU A 162 -24.35 -12.64 15.36
C GLU A 162 -24.26 -13.63 16.54
N MET A 163 -24.29 -13.14 17.79
CA MET A 163 -24.30 -13.98 18.99
C MET A 163 -25.71 -14.40 19.35
N THR A 164 -25.88 -15.65 19.79
CA THR A 164 -27.10 -16.04 20.51
C THR A 164 -27.11 -15.43 21.92
N ASP A 165 -28.28 -15.35 22.54
CA ASP A 165 -28.40 -14.84 23.93
C ASP A 165 -27.51 -15.62 24.90
N GLU A 166 -27.39 -16.94 24.72
CA GLU A 166 -26.51 -17.81 25.51
C GLU A 166 -25.01 -17.52 25.26
N GLU A 167 -24.61 -17.22 24.01
CA GLU A 167 -23.24 -16.84 23.65
C GLU A 167 -22.89 -15.46 24.21
N LEU A 168 -23.85 -14.52 24.19
CA LEU A 168 -23.72 -13.17 24.72
C LEU A 168 -23.58 -13.18 26.24
N ASP A 169 -24.41 -13.94 26.95
CA ASP A 169 -24.34 -14.09 28.42
C ASP A 169 -23.02 -14.72 28.86
N ALA A 170 -22.54 -15.74 28.14
CA ALA A 170 -21.23 -16.35 28.40
C ALA A 170 -20.05 -15.38 28.13
N TYR A 171 -20.19 -14.50 27.14
CA TYR A 171 -19.21 -13.46 26.82
C TYR A 171 -19.18 -12.36 27.91
N ILE A 172 -20.35 -11.88 28.34
CA ILE A 172 -20.49 -10.90 29.44
C ILE A 172 -19.93 -11.47 30.75
N ALA A 173 -20.29 -12.70 31.13
CA ALA A 173 -19.79 -13.34 32.34
C ALA A 173 -18.26 -13.55 32.32
N ARG A 174 -17.64 -13.69 31.13
CA ARG A 174 -16.19 -13.77 30.98
C ARG A 174 -15.50 -12.42 31.07
N LEU A 175 -16.10 -11.35 30.55
CA LEU A 175 -15.61 -9.98 30.71
C LEU A 175 -15.61 -9.57 32.20
N GLU A 176 -16.59 -10.05 32.96
CA GLU A 176 -16.68 -9.81 34.41
C GLU A 176 -15.65 -10.61 35.22
N GLN A 177 -15.20 -11.77 34.73
CA GLN A 177 -14.16 -12.60 35.38
C GLN A 177 -12.73 -12.13 35.08
N HIS A 178 -12.53 -11.40 33.99
CA HIS A 178 -11.25 -10.80 33.60
C HIS A 178 -11.42 -9.31 33.30
N PRO A 179 -11.69 -8.47 34.31
CA PRO A 179 -11.70 -7.04 34.13
C PRO A 179 -10.25 -6.58 34.00
N HIS A 180 -9.75 -6.55 32.77
CA HIS A 180 -8.47 -5.98 32.35
C HIS A 180 -7.21 -6.72 32.86
N GLU A 181 -6.66 -7.58 32.00
CA GLU A 181 -5.20 -7.79 31.87
C GLU A 181 -4.81 -7.66 30.39
#